data_AF-A0A3P7V2K0-F1
#
_entry.id   AF-A0A3P7V2K0-F1
#
_cell.length_a   1.000
_cell.length_b   1.000
_cell.length_c   1.000
_cell.angle_alpha   90.00
_cell.angle_beta   90.00
_cell.angle_gamma   90.00
#
_symmetry.space_group_name_H-M   'P 1'
#
loop_
_entity.id
_entity.type
_entity.pdbx_description
1 polymer ?
#
loop_
_entity_poly.entity_id
_entity_poly.type
_entity_poly.pdbx_seq_one_letter_code
_entity_poly.pdbx_strand_id
1 'polypeptide(L)'
;MTFRLCLRNNICRLPKDTGPCKGGHARYYYDPNTAKCRLFMYGGCLGNGNRFTTKVECEEACGAMSEVYDTGAPPAKVNEASGVQVQKAPQVPVEVFEEMRRITVMYSERYREFNLHRNENVIMKAILQEK
;
A
#
# COMPACT_ATOMS: atom_id res chain seq x y z
N MET A 1 -12.24 22.78 15.70
CA MET A 1 -11.87 22.78 14.27
C MET A 1 -10.42 23.25 14.23
N THR A 2 -9.39 22.44 14.00
CA THR A 2 -9.12 21.54 12.86
C THR A 2 -8.14 20.43 13.28
N PHE A 3 -8.58 19.17 13.26
CA PHE A 3 -7.66 18.04 13.16
C PHE A 3 -7.29 17.88 11.68
N ARG A 4 -6.25 18.58 11.21
CA ARG A 4 -5.71 18.38 9.85
C ARG A 4 -4.24 18.01 9.92
N LEU A 5 -3.94 16.96 10.68
CA LEU A 5 -2.65 16.27 10.67
C LEU A 5 -2.86 14.84 11.18
N CYS A 6 -3.50 14.00 10.37
CA CYS A 6 -3.41 12.56 10.57
C CYS A 6 -3.08 11.91 9.24
N LEU A 7 -1.95 11.19 9.27
CA LEU A 7 -1.42 10.29 8.24
C LEU A 7 -0.88 11.02 7.00
N ARG A 8 0.45 11.22 6.96
CA ARG A 8 1.21 11.17 5.69
C ARG A 8 0.66 9.96 4.94
N ASN A 9 -0.12 10.19 3.88
CA ASN A 9 -0.82 9.13 3.17
C ASN A 9 0.19 8.09 2.69
N ASN A 10 0.33 6.98 3.41
CA ASN A 10 1.23 5.88 3.05
C ASN A 10 0.93 5.35 1.65
N ILE A 11 -0.33 5.53 1.21
CA ILE A 11 -0.81 5.26 -0.14
C ILE A 11 0.05 5.97 -1.21
N CYS A 12 0.45 7.22 -0.98
CA CYS A 12 1.25 8.00 -1.93
C CYS A 12 2.68 7.45 -2.13
N ARG A 13 3.14 6.54 -1.27
CA ARG A 13 4.45 5.89 -1.40
C ARG A 13 4.39 4.53 -2.08
N LEU A 14 3.19 4.01 -2.33
CA LEU A 14 3.02 2.73 -3.02
C LEU A 14 3.37 2.88 -4.50
N PRO A 15 3.91 1.84 -5.15
CA PRO A 15 4.12 1.88 -6.59
C PRO A 15 2.77 1.93 -7.33
N LYS A 16 2.77 2.38 -8.59
CA LYS A 16 1.63 2.12 -9.47
C LYS A 16 1.42 0.62 -9.63
N ASP A 17 0.17 0.18 -9.62
CA ASP A 17 -0.18 -1.24 -9.73
C ASP A 17 -1.35 -1.42 -10.68
N THR A 18 -1.06 -2.02 -11.84
CA THR A 18 -2.04 -2.33 -12.88
C THR A 18 -3.01 -3.43 -12.45
N GLY A 19 -2.62 -4.31 -11.53
CA GLY A 19 -3.35 -5.54 -11.23
C GLY A 19 -3.28 -6.58 -12.37
N PRO A 20 -3.83 -7.78 -12.17
CA PRO A 20 -3.71 -8.89 -13.13
C PRO A 20 -4.77 -8.87 -14.24
N CYS A 21 -5.84 -8.08 -14.09
CA CYS A 21 -6.86 -7.95 -15.12
C CYS A 21 -6.34 -7.16 -16.33
N LYS A 22 -6.91 -7.41 -17.52
CA LYS A 22 -6.47 -6.83 -18.80
C LYS A 22 -7.37 -5.69 -19.30
N GLY A 23 -8.15 -5.08 -18.40
CA GLY A 23 -8.91 -3.88 -18.70
C GLY A 23 -8.01 -2.68 -18.97
N GLY A 24 -8.61 -1.61 -19.50
CA GLY A 24 -7.90 -0.40 -19.90
C GLY A 24 -8.51 0.85 -19.27
N HIS A 25 -8.34 1.04 -17.97
CA HIS A 25 -8.88 2.20 -17.27
C HIS A 25 -7.80 3.24 -17.01
N ALA A 26 -7.90 4.41 -17.64
CA ALA A 26 -7.02 5.53 -17.35
C ALA A 26 -7.22 6.02 -15.91
N ARG A 27 -6.15 6.04 -15.12
CA ARG A 27 -6.12 6.48 -13.72
C ARG A 27 -4.87 7.29 -13.45
N TYR A 28 -4.84 7.98 -12.31
CA TYR A 28 -3.67 8.73 -11.84
C TYR A 28 -3.03 8.02 -10.65
N TYR A 29 -1.71 8.03 -10.58
CA TYR A 29 -0.95 7.62 -9.40
C TYR A 29 0.05 8.72 -9.04
N TYR A 30 0.40 8.84 -7.78
CA TYR A 30 1.45 9.73 -7.33
C TYR A 30 2.82 9.06 -7.49
N ASP A 31 3.73 9.71 -8.20
CA ASP A 31 5.11 9.28 -8.36
C ASP A 31 6.01 10.03 -7.37
N PRO A 32 6.43 9.39 -6.26
CA PRO A 32 7.21 10.05 -5.22
C PRO A 32 8.60 10.50 -5.69
N ASN A 33 9.14 9.89 -6.75
CA ASN A 33 10.47 10.27 -7.28
C ASN A 33 10.42 11.62 -8.00
N THR A 34 9.26 11.96 -8.56
CA THR A 34 9.09 13.20 -9.33
C THR A 34 8.11 14.17 -8.67
N ALA A 35 7.56 13.76 -7.53
CA ALA A 35 6.52 14.45 -6.77
C ALA A 35 5.35 14.93 -7.63
N LYS A 36 4.91 14.08 -8.57
CA LYS A 36 3.87 14.41 -9.54
C LYS A 36 2.86 13.29 -9.68
N CYS A 37 1.61 13.68 -9.85
CA CYS A 37 0.55 12.78 -10.28
C CYS A 37 0.65 12.50 -11.78
N ARG A 38 0.77 11.21 -12.13
CA ARG A 38 0.99 10.73 -13.50
C ARG A 38 -0.10 9.76 -13.91
N LEU A 39 -0.43 9.74 -15.20
CA LEU A 39 -1.40 8.80 -15.74
C LEU A 39 -0.80 7.38 -15.82
N PHE A 40 -1.61 6.37 -15.55
CA PHE A 40 -1.32 4.97 -15.85
C PHE A 40 -2.59 4.21 -16.22
N MET A 41 -2.42 3.04 -16.84
CA MET A 41 -3.53 2.16 -17.20
C MET A 41 -3.73 1.12 -16.10
N TYR A 42 -4.91 1.13 -15.49
CA TYR A 42 -5.35 0.14 -14.51
C TYR A 42 -6.14 -0.98 -15.19
N GLY A 43 -5.80 -2.22 -14.82
CA GLY A 43 -6.36 -3.45 -15.37
C GLY A 43 -7.81 -3.73 -14.98
N GLY A 44 -8.36 -3.02 -13.98
CA GLY A 44 -9.77 -3.12 -13.60
C GLY A 44 -10.06 -4.03 -12.39
N CYS A 45 -9.06 -4.73 -11.86
CA CYS A 45 -9.22 -5.51 -10.63
C CYS A 45 -7.93 -5.52 -9.79
N LEU A 46 -8.09 -5.74 -8.48
CA LEU A 46 -7.00 -5.76 -7.49
C LEU A 46 -6.14 -4.48 -7.58
N GLY A 47 -4.84 -4.59 -7.36
CA GLY A 47 -3.92 -3.47 -7.27
C GLY A 47 -3.86 -2.87 -5.86
N ASN A 48 -3.36 -1.63 -5.76
CA ASN A 48 -3.25 -0.93 -4.48
C ASN A 48 -3.97 0.42 -4.48
N GLY A 49 -3.84 1.19 -3.39
CA GLY A 49 -4.55 2.45 -3.19
C GLY A 49 -3.99 3.66 -3.95
N ASN A 50 -2.77 3.59 -4.50
CA ASN A 50 -2.17 4.71 -5.26
C ASN A 50 -2.78 4.77 -6.67
N ARG A 51 -4.09 5.03 -6.71
CA ARG A 51 -4.93 5.00 -7.92
C ARG A 51 -6.12 5.93 -7.72
N PHE A 52 -6.09 7.04 -8.41
CA PHE A 52 -7.09 8.10 -8.37
C PHE A 52 -7.78 8.23 -9.73
N THR A 53 -9.00 8.73 -9.74
CA THR A 53 -9.79 8.90 -10.97
C THR A 53 -9.35 10.16 -11.72
N THR A 54 -9.02 11.22 -10.97
CA THR A 54 -8.60 12.50 -11.55
C THR A 54 -7.22 12.92 -11.05
N LYS A 55 -6.58 13.81 -11.81
CA LYS A 55 -5.29 14.40 -11.42
C LYS A 55 -5.43 15.21 -10.14
N VAL A 56 -6.50 16.00 -10.02
CA VAL A 56 -6.78 16.86 -8.86
C VAL A 56 -6.93 16.02 -7.59
N GLU A 57 -7.69 14.93 -7.64
CA GLU A 57 -7.86 14.01 -6.50
C GLU A 57 -6.50 13.44 -6.03
N CYS A 58 -5.62 13.08 -6.96
CA CYS A 58 -4.28 12.63 -6.65
C CYS A 58 -3.43 13.75 -6.00
N GLU A 59 -3.49 14.96 -6.53
CA GLU A 59 -2.73 16.11 -6.03
C GLU A 59 -3.23 16.58 -4.65
N GLU A 60 -4.54 16.53 -4.40
CA GLU A 60 -5.10 16.81 -3.08
C GLU A 60 -4.70 15.73 -2.06
N ALA A 61 -4.66 14.46 -2.48
CA ALA A 61 -4.30 13.34 -1.62
C ALA A 61 -2.79 13.28 -1.31
N CYS A 62 -1.93 13.65 -2.26
CA CYS A 62 -0.49 13.39 -2.21
C CYS A 62 0.40 14.62 -2.47
N GLY A 63 -0.11 15.69 -3.07
CA GLY A 63 0.66 16.87 -3.49
C GLY A 63 1.29 17.65 -2.34
N ALA A 64 0.69 17.63 -1.14
CA ALA A 64 1.30 18.24 0.04
C ALA A 64 2.62 17.57 0.49
N MET A 65 3.00 16.42 -0.10
CA MET A 65 4.34 15.87 0.11
C MET A 65 5.46 16.77 -0.45
N SER A 66 5.18 17.67 -1.40
CA SER A 66 6.19 18.57 -2.01
C SER A 66 6.51 19.83 -1.20
N GLU A 67 5.70 20.19 -0.21
CA GLU A 67 5.85 21.45 0.55
C GLU A 67 6.77 21.31 1.79
N VAL A 68 7.33 20.12 2.05
CA VAL A 68 8.10 19.84 3.29
C VAL A 68 9.58 19.50 3.04
N TYR A 69 10.02 19.30 1.79
CA TYR A 69 11.43 18.97 1.51
C TYR A 69 12.20 19.99 0.67
N ASP A 70 11.65 21.20 0.47
CA ASP A 70 12.31 22.24 -0.35
C ASP A 70 12.39 23.62 0.31
N THR A 71 12.54 23.64 1.64
CA THR A 71 13.31 24.72 2.25
C THR A 71 14.68 24.16 2.56
N GLY A 72 15.72 24.70 1.91
CA GLY A 72 17.13 24.49 2.25
C GLY A 72 17.48 25.03 3.64
N ALA A 73 16.65 24.77 4.63
CA ALA A 73 16.97 24.95 6.03
C ALA A 73 18.04 23.91 6.38
N PRO A 74 19.15 24.30 7.01
CA PRO A 74 20.05 23.34 7.63
C PRO A 74 19.22 22.42 8.54
N PRO A 75 19.58 21.13 8.69
CA PRO A 75 18.94 20.29 9.70
C PRO A 75 19.09 21.02 11.02
N ALA A 76 17.98 21.58 11.52
CA ALA A 76 17.93 22.13 12.85
C ALA A 76 18.44 21.00 13.73
N LYS A 77 19.55 21.26 14.44
CA LYS A 77 20.03 20.35 15.47
C LYS A 77 18.83 20.07 16.36
N VAL A 78 18.32 18.84 16.27
CA VAL A 78 17.40 18.29 17.26
C VAL A 78 18.23 18.26 18.54
N ASN A 79 18.12 19.31 19.33
CA ASN A 79 18.57 19.25 20.70
C ASN A 79 17.58 18.31 21.39
N GLU A 80 18.07 17.13 21.76
CA GLU A 80 17.45 16.21 22.71
C GLU A 80 17.02 16.98 23.98
N ALA A 81 15.81 17.52 23.97
CA ALA A 81 15.10 18.03 25.14
C ALA A 81 13.62 18.22 24.81
N SER A 82 12.98 17.17 24.30
CA SER A 82 11.53 17.05 24.32
C SER A 82 11.22 15.58 24.47
N GLY A 83 10.96 15.19 25.71
CA GLY A 83 10.39 13.89 26.02
C GLY A 83 9.06 13.74 25.29
N VAL A 84 9.10 13.12 24.13
CA VAL A 84 7.90 12.58 23.50
C VAL A 84 7.48 11.42 24.39
N GLN A 85 6.49 11.66 25.23
CA GLN A 85 5.72 10.60 25.88
C GLN A 85 5.12 9.77 24.77
N VAL A 86 5.77 8.66 24.41
CA VAL A 86 5.18 7.58 23.62
C VAL A 86 3.96 7.16 24.43
N GLN A 87 2.78 7.64 24.03
CA GLN A 87 1.53 7.15 24.59
C GLN A 87 1.52 5.66 24.24
N LYS A 88 1.81 4.83 25.25
CA LYS A 88 1.75 3.38 25.14
C LYS A 88 0.40 3.09 24.49
N ALA A 89 0.44 2.52 23.28
CA ALA A 89 -0.77 2.14 22.56
C ALA A 89 -1.68 1.38 23.54
N PRO A 90 -3.01 1.63 23.51
CA PRO A 90 -3.94 0.86 24.32
C PRO A 90 -3.62 -0.61 24.16
N GLN A 91 -3.47 -1.33 25.27
CA GLN A 91 -3.17 -2.75 25.23
C GLN A 91 -4.38 -3.43 24.59
N VAL A 92 -4.21 -3.85 23.34
CA VAL A 92 -5.21 -4.66 22.65
C VAL A 92 -5.32 -5.98 23.42
N PRO A 93 -6.52 -6.43 23.81
CA PRO A 93 -6.69 -7.67 24.55
C PRO A 93 -6.04 -8.86 23.82
N VAL A 94 -5.42 -9.77 24.56
CA VAL A 94 -4.66 -10.91 24.00
C VAL A 94 -5.56 -11.78 23.10
N GLU A 95 -6.84 -11.84 23.42
CA GLU A 95 -7.87 -12.56 22.69
C GLU A 95 -8.02 -12.01 21.26
N VAL A 96 -7.93 -10.69 21.09
CA VAL A 96 -8.03 -10.04 19.78
C VAL A 96 -6.77 -10.31 18.95
N PHE A 97 -5.60 -10.35 19.59
CA PHE A 97 -4.34 -10.66 18.90
C PHE A 97 -4.30 -12.12 18.44
N GLU A 98 -4.72 -13.06 19.30
CA GLU A 98 -4.80 -14.48 18.95
C GLU A 98 -5.83 -14.74 17.85
N GLU A 99 -6.95 -14.01 17.83
CA GLU A 99 -7.94 -14.12 16.75
C GLU A 99 -7.40 -13.62 15.41
N MET A 100 -6.74 -12.45 15.40
CA MET A 100 -6.07 -11.95 14.19
C MET A 100 -4.98 -12.92 13.70
N ARG A 101 -4.25 -13.54 14.63
CA ARG A 101 -3.24 -14.55 14.32
C ARG A 101 -3.87 -15.81 13.72
N ARG A 102 -4.96 -16.33 14.29
CA ARG A 102 -5.72 -17.46 13.74
C ARG A 102 -6.26 -17.17 12.35
N ILE A 103 -6.85 -15.99 12.14
CA ILE A 103 -7.35 -15.56 10.83
C ILE A 103 -6.19 -15.48 9.83
N THR A 104 -5.06 -14.86 10.21
CA THR A 104 -3.88 -14.75 9.35
C THR A 104 -3.31 -16.12 8.98
N VAL A 105 -3.22 -17.04 9.93
CA VAL A 105 -2.76 -18.42 9.71
C VAL A 105 -3.72 -19.17 8.79
N MET A 106 -5.03 -19.14 9.07
CA MET A 106 -6.07 -19.78 8.25
C MET A 106 -6.04 -19.29 6.80
N TYR A 107 -5.93 -17.97 6.59
CA TYR A 107 -5.79 -17.43 5.24
C TYR A 107 -4.46 -17.80 4.59
N SER A 108 -3.35 -17.82 5.33
CA SER A 108 -2.03 -18.21 4.79
C SER A 108 -1.96 -19.69 4.40
N GLU A 109 -2.58 -20.57 5.18
CA GLU A 109 -2.66 -22.01 4.91
C GLU A 109 -3.59 -22.29 3.74
N ARG A 110 -4.77 -21.65 3.71
CA ARG A 110 -5.67 -21.70 2.55
C ARG A 110 -4.98 -21.19 1.27
N TYR A 111 -4.20 -20.12 1.35
CA TYR A 111 -3.45 -19.60 0.20
C TYR A 111 -2.33 -20.57 -0.23
N ARG A 112 -1.69 -21.25 0.73
CA ARG A 112 -0.68 -22.29 0.46
C ARG A 112 -1.32 -23.51 -0.21
N GLU A 113 -2.46 -23.99 0.27
CA GLU A 113 -3.25 -25.08 -0.35
C GLU A 113 -3.70 -24.73 -1.77
N PHE A 114 -4.21 -23.51 -1.98
CA PHE A 114 -4.64 -23.04 -3.30
C PHE A 114 -3.46 -22.97 -4.29
N ASN A 115 -2.27 -22.60 -3.83
CA ASN A 115 -1.06 -22.59 -4.64
C ASN A 115 -0.48 -23.99 -4.86
N LEU A 116 -0.58 -24.90 -3.88
CA LEU A 116 -0.22 -26.31 -4.03
C LEU A 116 -1.11 -27.00 -5.06
N HIS A 117 -2.43 -26.83 -4.99
CA HIS A 117 -3.34 -27.38 -6.00
C HIS A 117 -3.20 -26.71 -7.36
N ARG A 118 -2.88 -25.41 -7.43
CA ARG A 118 -2.53 -24.76 -8.71
C ARG A 118 -1.26 -25.39 -9.29
N ASN A 119 -0.24 -25.62 -8.47
CA ASN A 119 1.03 -26.23 -8.89
C ASN A 119 0.84 -27.70 -9.28
N GLU A 120 0.08 -28.51 -8.53
CA GLU A 120 -0.25 -29.89 -8.89
C GLU A 120 -1.05 -29.96 -10.19
N ASN A 121 -2.03 -29.08 -10.39
CA ASN A 121 -2.78 -29.01 -11.66
C ASN A 121 -1.92 -28.50 -12.83
N VAL A 122 -0.90 -27.68 -12.58
CA VAL A 122 0.08 -27.23 -13.59
C VAL A 122 1.08 -28.34 -13.91
N ILE A 123 1.58 -29.05 -12.90
CA ILE A 123 2.51 -30.19 -13.03
C ILE A 123 1.80 -31.36 -13.72
N MET A 124 0.57 -31.69 -13.35
CA MET A 124 -0.22 -32.74 -14.01
C MET A 124 -0.61 -32.36 -15.44
N LYS A 125 -0.86 -31.08 -15.74
CA LYS A 125 -1.05 -30.62 -17.12
C LYS A 125 0.24 -30.68 -17.95
N ALA A 126 1.40 -30.44 -17.34
CA ALA A 126 2.69 -30.59 -18.01
C ALA A 126 3.01 -32.07 -18.31
N ILE A 127 2.72 -33.00 -17.39
CA ILE A 127 2.94 -34.44 -17.57
C ILE A 127 2.02 -35.04 -18.66
N LEU A 128 0.81 -34.50 -18.84
CA LEU A 128 -0.13 -34.96 -19.87
C LEU A 128 0.11 -34.37 -21.27
N GLN A 129 1.03 -33.39 -21.43
CA GLN A 129 1.39 -32.82 -22.74
C GLN A 129 2.66 -33.43 -23.35
N GLU A 130 3.33 -34.36 -22.66
CA GLU A 130 4.49 -35.11 -23.17
C GLU A 130 4.15 -36.55 -23.58
N LYS A 131 2.88 -36.86 -23.90
CA LYS A 131 2.49 -38.10 -24.58
C LYS A 131 1.72 -37.84 -25.86
#